data_AF-A0A833Z7Y4-F1
#
_entry.id   AF-A0A833Z7Y4-F1
#
_cell.length_a   1.000
_cell.length_b   1.000
_cell.length_c   1.000
_cell.angle_alpha   90.00
_cell.angle_beta   90.00
_cell.angle_gamma   90.00
#
_symmetry.space_group_name_H-M   'P 1'
#
loop_
_entity.id
_entity.type
_entity.pdbx_description
1 polymer ?
#
loop_
_entity_poly.entity_id
_entity_poly.type
_entity_poly.pdbx_seq_one_letter_code
_entity_poly.pdbx_strand_id
1 'polypeptide(L)'
;MKHPSTKCSRGFGFVTYATVEEADAATYARPHKVDGRVVEPKMAVSIEDSQRPGPLNCGKKKIVGDIKEDTEEHHLRDYFEQYGKIKVIEIMTDQGSGKKRGFTFVTFEDPDSVDKTVIQ
;
A
#
# COMPACT_ATOMS: atom_id res chain seq x y z
N MET A 1 5.01 19.89 -5.54
CA MET A 1 6.44 19.99 -5.91
C MET A 1 6.59 20.58 -7.31
N LYS A 2 7.60 21.41 -7.57
CA LYS A 2 7.81 22.07 -8.87
C LYS A 2 9.11 21.59 -9.51
N HIS A 3 9.19 21.57 -10.84
CA HIS A 3 10.44 21.28 -11.53
C HIS A 3 11.48 22.33 -11.13
N PRO A 4 12.72 21.95 -10.77
CA PRO A 4 13.71 22.91 -10.27
C PRO A 4 14.04 23.99 -11.30
N SER A 5 14.10 23.63 -12.59
CA SER A 5 14.39 24.55 -13.69
C SER A 5 13.16 25.26 -14.27
N THR A 6 12.05 24.57 -14.56
CA THR A 6 10.89 25.18 -15.25
C THR A 6 9.86 25.79 -14.31
N LYS A 7 9.99 25.55 -12.99
CA LYS A 7 9.02 25.93 -11.94
C LYS A 7 7.58 25.45 -12.17
N CYS A 8 7.31 24.67 -13.22
CA CYS A 8 6.03 24.03 -13.48
C CYS A 8 5.72 23.00 -12.38
N SER A 9 4.45 22.91 -12.01
CA SER A 9 3.99 21.88 -11.06
C SER A 9 4.28 20.49 -11.61
N ARG A 10 4.84 19.61 -10.78
CA ARG A 10 5.05 18.21 -11.11
C ARG A 10 3.76 17.38 -10.98
N GLY A 11 2.62 18.00 -10.65
CA GLY A 11 1.33 17.32 -10.54
C GLY A 11 1.09 16.55 -9.24
N PHE A 12 2.01 16.65 -8.27
CA PHE A 12 1.86 16.04 -6.95
C PHE A 12 2.43 16.96 -5.85
N GLY A 13 2.02 16.71 -4.61
CA GLY A 13 2.47 17.41 -3.41
C GLY A 13 2.27 16.54 -2.18
N PHE A 14 2.76 17.02 -1.04
CA PHE A 14 2.61 16.38 0.25
C PHE A 14 1.90 17.35 1.19
N VAL A 15 1.04 16.81 2.04
CA VAL A 15 0.35 17.52 3.11
C VAL A 15 0.71 16.82 4.41
N THR A 16 1.16 17.59 5.40
CA THR A 16 1.46 17.08 6.74
C THR A 16 0.36 17.55 7.68
N TYR A 17 -0.34 16.60 8.30
CA TYR A 17 -1.32 16.88 9.34
C TYR A 17 -0.65 16.94 10.71
N ALA A 18 -1.33 17.53 11.70
CA ALA A 18 -0.82 17.59 13.07
C ALA A 18 -0.88 16.20 13.72
N THR A 19 -1.89 15.41 13.40
CA THR A 19 -2.10 14.07 13.94
C THR A 19 -2.28 13.03 12.83
N VAL A 20 -2.02 11.76 13.16
CA VAL A 20 -2.22 10.62 12.25
C VAL A 20 -3.70 10.41 11.95
N GLU A 21 -4.59 10.65 12.92
CA GLU A 21 -6.04 10.50 12.76
C GLU A 21 -6.60 11.47 11.71
N GLU A 22 -6.10 12.70 11.66
CA GLU A 22 -6.48 13.68 10.63
C GLU A 22 -6.00 13.26 9.23
N ALA A 23 -4.79 12.70 9.13
CA ALA A 23 -4.26 12.17 7.87
C ALA A 23 -5.05 10.95 7.39
N ASP A 24 -5.41 10.04 8.29
CA ASP A 24 -6.26 8.89 8.04
C ASP A 24 -7.63 9.37 7.52
N ALA A 25 -8.31 10.22 8.28
CA ALA A 25 -9.61 10.80 7.91
C ALA A 25 -9.58 11.49 6.53
N ALA A 26 -8.52 12.24 6.23
CA ALA A 26 -8.35 12.86 4.92
C ALA A 26 -8.17 11.84 3.80
N THR A 27 -7.46 10.73 4.03
CA THR A 27 -7.30 9.68 3.02
C THR A 27 -8.62 8.94 2.76
N TYR A 28 -9.44 8.71 3.80
CA TYR A 28 -10.78 8.12 3.66
C TYR A 28 -11.82 9.05 3.04
N ALA A 29 -11.67 10.37 3.17
CA ALA A 29 -12.62 11.35 2.64
C ALA A 29 -12.56 11.54 1.11
N ARG A 30 -12.15 10.52 0.35
CA ARG A 30 -12.15 10.53 -1.12
C ARG A 30 -13.60 10.56 -1.66
N PRO A 31 -13.85 11.18 -2.84
CA PRO A 31 -12.89 11.85 -3.72
C PRO A 31 -12.57 13.30 -3.30
N HIS A 32 -11.31 13.71 -3.49
CA HIS A 32 -10.88 15.09 -3.23
C HIS A 32 -10.77 15.90 -4.51
N LYS A 33 -11.10 17.19 -4.44
CA LYS A 33 -10.98 18.13 -5.56
C LYS A 33 -10.20 19.37 -5.12
N VAL A 34 -9.07 19.62 -5.76
CA VAL A 34 -8.19 20.78 -5.51
C VAL A 34 -8.06 21.55 -6.82
N ASP A 35 -8.41 22.84 -6.81
CA ASP A 35 -8.39 23.72 -7.99
C ASP A 35 -9.12 23.13 -9.22
N GLY A 36 -10.27 22.48 -8.96
CA GLY A 36 -11.07 21.86 -10.01
C GLY A 36 -10.56 20.51 -10.51
N ARG A 37 -9.40 20.03 -10.04
CA ARG A 37 -8.82 18.72 -10.39
C ARG A 37 -9.09 17.70 -9.30
N VAL A 38 -9.53 16.50 -9.69
CA VAL A 38 -9.62 15.38 -8.75
C VAL A 38 -8.21 14.94 -8.40
N VAL A 39 -7.91 14.83 -7.10
CA VAL A 39 -6.62 14.41 -6.59
C VAL A 39 -6.77 13.11 -5.82
N GLU A 40 -5.75 12.26 -5.91
CA GLU A 40 -5.67 11.01 -5.14
C GLU A 40 -4.76 11.23 -3.92
N PRO A 41 -5.32 11.40 -2.72
CA PRO A 41 -4.50 11.33 -1.51
C PRO A 41 -3.98 9.91 -1.35
N LYS A 42 -2.72 9.80 -0.95
CA LYS A 42 -2.06 8.56 -0.54
C LYS A 42 -1.21 8.88 0.65
N MET A 43 -1.07 7.92 1.55
CA MET A 43 -0.12 8.04 2.63
C MET A 43 1.30 8.14 2.06
N ALA A 44 2.08 9.02 2.67
CA ALA A 44 3.42 9.32 2.19
C ALA A 44 4.35 8.16 2.56
N VAL A 45 4.89 7.48 1.56
CA VAL A 45 5.94 6.48 1.74
C VAL A 45 7.29 7.17 1.99
N SER A 46 8.16 6.49 2.75
CA SER A 46 9.55 6.92 2.92
C SER A 46 10.25 6.98 1.55
N ILE A 47 11.26 7.85 1.41
CA ILE A 47 12.05 7.94 0.17
C ILE A 47 12.71 6.59 -0.15
N GLU A 48 13.13 5.84 0.87
CA GLU A 48 13.74 4.52 0.73
C GLU A 48 12.76 3.48 0.16
N ASP A 49 11.53 3.44 0.68
CA ASP A 49 10.47 2.56 0.16
C ASP A 49 9.99 2.99 -1.23
N SER A 50 9.97 4.30 -1.50
CA SER A 50 9.63 4.83 -2.84
C SER A 50 10.64 4.42 -3.90
N GLN A 51 11.91 4.24 -3.55
CA GLN A 51 12.97 3.88 -4.50
C GLN A 51 13.06 2.38 -4.77
N ARG A 52 12.37 1.52 -4.00
CA ARG A 52 12.34 0.07 -4.24
C ARG A 52 11.50 -0.26 -5.48
N PRO A 53 12.09 -0.68 -6.61
CA PRO A 53 11.30 -1.11 -7.75
C PRO A 53 10.57 -2.41 -7.38
N GLY A 54 9.25 -2.37 -7.31
CA GLY A 54 8.47 -3.55 -6.94
C GLY A 54 6.99 -3.27 -6.73
N PRO A 55 6.18 -4.34 -6.57
CA PRO A 55 4.74 -4.24 -6.39
C PRO A 55 4.31 -3.43 -5.15
N LEU A 56 5.21 -3.17 -4.20
CA LEU A 56 5.03 -2.26 -3.06
C LEU A 56 4.70 -0.82 -3.48
N ASN A 57 5.14 -0.38 -4.67
CA ASN A 57 4.85 0.95 -5.22
C ASN A 57 3.53 1.01 -6.00
N CYS A 58 2.91 -0.14 -6.30
CA CYS A 58 1.53 -0.20 -6.74
C CYS A 58 0.70 -0.26 -5.47
N GLY A 59 0.24 0.90 -4.97
CA GLY A 59 -0.39 1.07 -3.64
C GLY A 59 -1.57 0.16 -3.29
N LYS A 60 -1.88 -0.87 -4.07
CA LYS A 60 -2.85 -1.94 -3.81
C LYS A 60 -2.21 -3.27 -3.38
N LYS A 61 -0.88 -3.45 -3.47
CA LYS A 61 -0.21 -4.74 -3.22
C LYS A 61 0.81 -4.65 -2.08
N LYS A 62 0.62 -5.47 -1.05
CA LYS A 62 1.48 -5.62 0.13
C LYS A 62 2.30 -6.90 0.05
N ILE A 63 3.52 -6.89 0.56
CA ILE A 63 4.33 -8.10 0.80
C ILE A 63 4.25 -8.43 2.28
N VAL A 64 3.96 -9.68 2.60
CA VAL A 64 3.91 -10.22 3.96
C VAL A 64 4.97 -11.31 4.04
N GLY A 65 6.01 -11.09 4.83
CA GLY A 65 7.10 -12.05 5.06
C GLY A 65 6.90 -12.83 6.37
N ASP A 66 7.83 -13.75 6.63
CA ASP A 66 7.89 -14.56 7.86
C ASP A 66 6.63 -15.40 8.13
N ILE A 67 5.96 -15.86 7.07
CA ILE A 67 4.81 -16.74 7.20
C ILE A 67 5.27 -18.18 7.45
N LYS A 68 4.65 -18.86 8.43
CA LYS A 68 4.89 -20.28 8.69
C LYS A 68 4.49 -21.12 7.49
N GLU A 69 5.14 -22.27 7.28
CA GLU A 69 4.79 -23.22 6.21
C GLU A 69 3.33 -23.70 6.30
N ASP A 70 2.73 -23.69 7.48
CA ASP A 70 1.32 -24.05 7.69
C ASP A 70 0.34 -22.93 7.27
N THR A 71 0.83 -21.71 7.04
CA THR A 71 -0.02 -20.56 6.70
C THR A 71 -0.59 -20.71 5.31
N GLU A 72 -1.92 -20.80 5.22
CA GLU A 72 -2.66 -20.90 3.96
C GLU A 72 -3.36 -19.58 3.60
N GLU A 73 -3.94 -19.54 2.40
CA GLU A 73 -4.66 -18.36 1.91
C GLU A 73 -5.78 -17.95 2.88
N HIS A 74 -6.54 -18.90 3.41
CA HIS A 74 -7.65 -18.61 4.30
C HIS A 74 -7.21 -17.93 5.61
N HIS A 75 -6.08 -18.33 6.19
CA HIS A 75 -5.50 -17.70 7.39
C HIS A 75 -5.14 -16.23 7.13
N LEU A 76 -4.52 -15.96 5.97
CA LEU A 76 -4.16 -14.61 5.56
C LEU A 76 -5.42 -13.79 5.27
N ARG A 77 -6.43 -14.41 4.67
CA ARG A 77 -7.68 -13.76 4.32
C ARG A 77 -8.45 -13.31 5.56
N ASP A 78 -8.66 -14.21 6.52
CA ASP A 78 -9.30 -13.91 7.81
C ASP A 78 -8.59 -12.76 8.52
N TYR A 79 -7.24 -12.77 8.54
CA TYR A 79 -6.46 -11.73 9.18
C TYR A 79 -6.50 -10.38 8.44
N PHE A 80 -6.39 -10.38 7.11
CA PHE A 80 -6.29 -9.14 6.33
C PHE A 80 -7.66 -8.52 6.00
N GLU A 81 -8.75 -9.28 6.05
CA GLU A 81 -10.10 -8.75 5.80
C GLU A 81 -10.50 -7.66 6.81
N GLN A 82 -9.93 -7.67 8.02
CA GLN A 82 -10.17 -6.60 9.00
C GLN A 82 -9.61 -5.24 8.56
N TYR A 83 -8.59 -5.22 7.70
CA TYR A 83 -7.96 -3.99 7.22
C TYR A 83 -8.57 -3.49 5.91
N GLY A 84 -9.21 -4.39 5.15
CA GLY A 84 -9.93 -4.05 3.94
C GLY A 84 -10.23 -5.26 3.07
N LYS A 85 -11.05 -5.03 2.04
CA LYS A 85 -11.49 -6.10 1.15
C LYS A 85 -10.32 -6.59 0.28
N ILE A 86 -10.01 -7.87 0.39
CA ILE A 86 -8.90 -8.49 -0.33
C ILE A 86 -9.35 -8.88 -1.73
N LYS A 87 -8.53 -8.53 -2.72
CA LYS A 87 -8.74 -8.88 -4.13
C LYS A 87 -8.05 -10.19 -4.50
N VAL A 88 -6.78 -10.33 -4.15
CA VAL A 88 -5.94 -11.50 -4.51
C VAL A 88 -4.92 -11.76 -3.42
N ILE A 89 -4.68 -13.03 -3.10
CA ILE A 89 -3.57 -13.48 -2.25
C ILE A 89 -2.68 -14.39 -3.10
N GLU A 90 -1.38 -14.13 -3.12
CA GLU A 90 -0.39 -14.93 -3.85
C GLU A 90 0.65 -15.47 -2.86
N ILE A 91 0.55 -16.75 -2.50
CA ILE A 91 1.56 -17.40 -1.65
C ILE A 91 2.70 -17.88 -2.55
N MET A 92 3.91 -17.36 -2.33
CA MET A 92 5.05 -17.74 -3.15
C MET A 92 5.62 -19.06 -2.65
N THR A 93 5.53 -20.09 -3.50
CA THR A 93 6.16 -21.40 -3.28
C THR A 93 7.41 -21.54 -4.15
N ASP A 94 8.40 -22.24 -3.63
CA ASP A 94 9.60 -22.61 -4.37
C ASP A 94 9.24 -23.65 -5.44
N GLN A 95 9.54 -23.36 -6.70
CA GLN A 95 9.11 -24.19 -7.84
C GLN A 95 9.81 -25.57 -7.89
N GLY A 96 10.93 -25.75 -7.18
CA GLY A 96 11.65 -27.02 -7.15
C GLY A 96 11.20 -27.93 -6.01
N SER A 97 10.99 -27.36 -4.82
CA SER A 97 10.67 -28.13 -3.60
C SER A 97 9.18 -28.13 -3.23
N GLY A 98 8.37 -27.25 -3.82
CA GLY A 98 6.98 -27.02 -3.41
C GLY A 98 6.82 -26.36 -2.04
N LYS A 99 7.92 -26.06 -1.35
CA LYS A 99 7.90 -25.42 -0.03
C LYS A 99 7.54 -23.95 -0.15
N LYS A 100 6.78 -23.43 0.80
CA LYS A 100 6.45 -21.99 0.86
C LYS A 100 7.74 -21.21 1.11
N ARG A 101 8.00 -20.16 0.32
CA ARG A 101 9.22 -19.32 0.42
C ARG A 101 9.22 -18.39 1.64
N GLY A 102 8.24 -18.54 2.55
CA GLY A 102 8.11 -17.70 3.73
C GLY A 102 7.61 -16.29 3.45
N PHE A 103 7.07 -16.02 2.26
CA PHE A 103 6.39 -14.75 1.98
C PHE A 103 5.20 -14.92 1.04
N THR A 104 4.26 -13.99 1.15
CA THR A 104 3.05 -13.89 0.34
C THR A 104 2.83 -12.44 -0.09
N PHE A 105 2.13 -12.26 -1.20
CA PHE A 105 1.62 -10.97 -1.58
C PHE A 105 0.11 -10.91 -1.37
N VAL A 106 -0.34 -9.83 -0.75
CA VAL A 106 -1.76 -9.54 -0.56
C VAL A 106 -2.11 -8.30 -1.36
N THR A 107 -3.06 -8.43 -2.28
CA THR A 107 -3.59 -7.32 -3.07
C THR A 107 -4.97 -6.97 -2.55
N PHE A 108 -5.15 -5.74 -2.09
CA PHE A 108 -6.43 -5.21 -1.65
C PHE A 108 -7.20 -4.57 -2.82
N GLU A 109 -8.53 -4.51 -2.71
CA GLU A 109 -9.35 -3.77 -3.68
C GLU A 109 -9.09 -2.27 -3.59
N ASP A 110 -9.01 -1.75 -2.36
CA ASP A 110 -8.72 -0.36 -2.08
C ASP A 110 -7.27 -0.17 -1.63
N PRO A 111 -6.52 0.75 -2.26
CA PRO A 111 -5.12 0.99 -1.93
C PRO A 111 -4.88 1.51 -0.50
N ASP A 112 -5.86 2.15 0.15
CA ASP A 112 -5.65 2.65 1.51
C ASP A 112 -5.57 1.50 2.53
N SER A 113 -6.16 0.36 2.21
CA SER A 113 -6.11 -0.85 3.06
C SER A 113 -4.67 -1.36 3.23
N VAL A 114 -3.81 -1.12 2.24
CA VAL A 114 -2.39 -1.51 2.25
C VAL A 114 -1.61 -0.73 3.31
N ASP A 115 -1.95 0.54 3.51
CA ASP A 115 -1.24 1.43 4.43
C ASP A 115 -1.57 1.13 5.90
N LYS A 116 -2.83 0.74 6.18
CA LYS A 116 -3.22 0.20 7.49
C LYS A 116 -2.51 -1.09 7.88
N THR A 117 -1.96 -1.79 6.89
CA THR A 117 -1.31 -3.10 7.05
C THR A 117 0.22 -2.97 7.27
N VAL A 118 0.75 -1.76 7.51
CA VAL A 118 2.17 -1.58 7.83
C VAL A 118 2.45 -2.12 9.23
N ILE A 119 2.84 -3.39 9.30
CA ILE A 119 3.39 -4.00 10.51
C ILE A 119 4.86 -3.54 10.63
N GLN A 120 5.20 -2.96 11.78
CA GLN A 120 6.54 -2.48 12.17
C GLN A 120 7.58 -3.59 12.25
#